data_AF-A0A958M8A1-F1
#
_entry.id   AF-A0A958M8A1-F1
#
_cell.length_a   1.000
_cell.length_b   1.000
_cell.length_c   1.000
_cell.angle_alpha   90.00
_cell.angle_beta   90.00
_cell.angle_gamma   90.00
#
_symmetry.space_group_name_H-M   'P 1'
#
loop_
_entity.id
_entity.type
_entity.pdbx_description
1 polymer ?
#
loop_
_entity_poly.entity_id
_entity_poly.type
_entity_poly.pdbx_seq_one_letter_code
_entity_poly.pdbx_strand_id
1 'polypeptide(L)'
;MSRREQLVKKLTALFERIRDWVLTNPLLVLVLDWAKTHSLPGFFKVPLYDVIVFVLREARRFSLSIRANSIAFSFFISLFPAILALFTLLPYFSSVIYSFLPGEDDYVNILVEEINQIIPGIDVSITNQ
;
A
#
# COMPACT_ATOMS: atom_id res chain seq x y z
N MET A 1 -12.25 1.99 -49.09
CA MET A 1 -12.74 2.34 -47.75
C MET A 1 -11.63 2.08 -46.75
N SER A 2 -11.12 3.14 -46.13
CA SER A 2 -9.89 3.09 -45.34
C SER A 2 -10.12 2.48 -43.96
N ARG A 3 -9.17 1.67 -43.46
CA ARG A 3 -9.20 1.07 -42.11
C ARG A 3 -9.44 2.12 -41.00
N ARG A 4 -9.06 3.38 -41.23
CA ARG A 4 -9.33 4.50 -40.31
C ARG A 4 -10.81 4.88 -40.23
N GLU A 5 -11.55 4.80 -41.33
CA GLU A 5 -12.99 5.11 -41.38
C GLU A 5 -13.80 4.07 -40.59
N GLN A 6 -13.40 2.80 -40.65
CA GLN A 6 -14.01 1.74 -39.84
C GLN A 6 -13.74 1.93 -38.34
N LEU A 7 -12.53 2.36 -37.97
CA LEU A 7 -12.20 2.64 -36.57
C LEU A 7 -13.00 3.83 -36.04
N VAL A 8 -13.10 4.92 -36.81
CA VAL A 8 -13.90 6.09 -36.42
C VAL A 8 -15.36 5.69 -36.25
N LYS A 9 -15.93 4.92 -37.19
CA LYS A 9 -17.32 4.45 -37.13
C LYS A 9 -17.56 3.51 -35.94
N LYS A 10 -16.59 2.68 -35.58
CA LYS A 10 -16.67 1.81 -34.40
C LYS A 10 -16.57 2.60 -33.11
N LEU A 11 -15.67 3.59 -33.04
CA LEU A 11 -15.50 4.46 -31.88
C LEU A 11 -16.73 5.33 -31.61
N THR A 12 -17.32 5.92 -32.65
CA THR A 12 -18.56 6.68 -32.51
C THR A 12 -19.70 5.78 -32.06
N ALA A 13 -19.86 4.58 -32.66
CA ALA A 13 -20.87 3.62 -32.21
C ALA A 13 -20.66 3.14 -30.76
N LEU A 14 -19.42 3.02 -30.28
CA LEU A 14 -19.17 2.69 -28.87
C LEU A 14 -19.51 3.84 -27.93
N PHE A 15 -19.20 5.08 -28.32
CA PHE A 15 -19.53 6.26 -27.52
C PHE A 15 -21.05 6.40 -27.35
N GLU A 16 -21.79 6.18 -28.43
CA GLU A 16 -23.26 6.14 -28.46
C GLU A 16 -23.80 5.06 -27.51
N ARG A 17 -23.29 3.84 -27.58
CA ARG A 17 -23.71 2.74 -26.68
C ARG A 17 -23.42 3.01 -25.21
N ILE A 18 -22.29 3.66 -24.91
CA ILE A 18 -21.93 4.03 -23.52
C ILE A 18 -22.87 5.11 -23.02
N ARG A 19 -23.16 6.14 -23.84
CA ARG A 19 -24.12 7.19 -23.49
C ARG A 19 -25.50 6.60 -23.20
N ASP A 20 -25.98 5.75 -24.09
CA ASP A 20 -27.30 5.14 -23.94
C ASP A 20 -27.35 4.22 -22.71
N TRP A 21 -26.30 3.44 -22.45
CA TRP A 21 -26.22 2.56 -21.27
C TRP A 21 -26.16 3.33 -19.95
N VAL A 22 -25.44 4.45 -19.92
CA VAL A 22 -25.40 5.35 -18.75
C VAL A 22 -26.77 5.99 -18.50
N LEU A 23 -27.50 6.36 -19.55
CA LEU A 23 -28.86 6.93 -19.45
C LEU A 23 -29.96 5.88 -19.20
N THR A 24 -29.70 4.61 -19.52
CA THR A 24 -30.66 3.50 -19.34
C THR A 24 -30.79 3.10 -17.87
N ASN A 25 -29.75 3.29 -17.05
CA ASN A 25 -29.75 2.88 -15.66
C ASN A 25 -30.27 4.01 -14.75
N PRO A 26 -31.48 3.89 -14.18
CA PRO A 26 -32.07 4.96 -13.36
C PRO A 26 -31.25 5.27 -12.10
N LEU A 27 -30.52 4.28 -11.57
CA LEU A 27 -29.62 4.45 -10.42
C LEU A 27 -28.44 5.36 -10.74
N LEU A 28 -27.84 5.23 -11.93
CA LEU A 28 -26.71 6.07 -12.34
C LEU A 28 -27.14 7.52 -12.57
N VAL A 29 -28.31 7.72 -13.17
CA VAL A 29 -28.89 9.06 -13.38
C VAL A 29 -29.22 9.71 -12.03
N LEU A 30 -29.81 8.96 -11.08
CA LEU A 30 -30.10 9.46 -9.74
C LEU A 30 -28.84 9.85 -8.96
N VAL A 31 -27.78 9.05 -9.03
CA VAL A 31 -26.48 9.36 -8.41
C VAL A 31 -25.84 10.58 -9.06
N LEU A 32 -25.93 10.72 -10.39
CA LEU A 32 -25.41 11.88 -11.11
C LEU A 32 -26.18 13.17 -10.78
N ASP A 33 -27.51 13.11 -10.70
CA ASP A 33 -28.33 14.27 -10.32
C ASP A 33 -28.16 14.61 -8.85
N TRP A 34 -28.05 13.63 -7.96
CA TRP A 34 -27.67 13.87 -6.57
C TRP A 34 -26.29 14.54 -6.47
N ALA A 35 -25.28 14.06 -7.21
CA ALA A 35 -23.95 14.67 -7.24
C ALA A 35 -23.92 16.09 -7.84
N LYS A 36 -24.86 16.44 -8.71
CA LYS A 36 -25.03 17.82 -9.24
C LYS A 36 -25.76 18.76 -8.29
N THR A 37 -26.60 18.22 -7.39
CA THR A 37 -27.48 19.03 -6.53
C THR A 37 -26.95 19.12 -5.10
N HIS A 38 -26.24 18.08 -4.63
CA HIS A 38 -25.68 18.00 -3.29
C HIS A 38 -24.22 18.41 -3.29
N SER A 39 -23.92 19.49 -2.55
CA SER A 39 -22.55 19.87 -2.20
C SER A 39 -22.16 19.20 -0.89
N LEU A 40 -20.99 18.58 -0.83
CA LEU A 40 -20.46 18.08 0.44
C LEU A 40 -20.18 19.27 1.40
N PRO A 41 -20.44 19.13 2.71
CA PRO A 41 -20.09 20.14 3.69
C PRO A 41 -18.57 20.36 3.67
N GLY A 42 -18.14 21.59 3.39
CA GLY A 42 -16.72 21.96 3.21
C GLY A 42 -16.33 22.41 1.80
N PHE A 43 -17.18 22.19 0.78
CA PHE A 43 -16.90 22.57 -0.62
C PHE A 43 -17.52 23.91 -1.04
N PHE A 44 -17.78 24.84 -0.12
CA PHE A 44 -18.31 26.19 -0.42
C PHE A 44 -19.55 26.22 -1.35
N LYS A 45 -20.46 25.24 -1.23
CA LYS A 45 -21.65 25.06 -2.11
C LYS A 45 -21.34 24.68 -3.56
N VAL A 46 -20.12 24.23 -3.86
CA VAL A 46 -19.79 23.66 -5.18
C VAL A 46 -20.37 22.24 -5.27
N PRO A 47 -21.15 21.91 -6.33
CA PRO A 47 -21.64 20.56 -6.57
C PRO A 47 -20.52 19.54 -6.64
N LEU A 48 -20.76 18.33 -6.12
CA LEU A 48 -19.78 17.25 -6.17
C LEU A 48 -19.38 16.90 -7.62
N TYR A 49 -20.32 17.00 -8.56
CA TYR A 49 -20.05 16.84 -10.00
C TYR A 49 -18.95 17.79 -10.49
N ASP A 50 -19.04 19.08 -10.14
CA ASP A 50 -18.08 20.10 -10.57
C ASP A 50 -16.72 19.89 -9.93
N VAL A 51 -16.69 19.48 -8.65
CA VAL A 51 -15.44 19.12 -7.95
C VAL A 51 -14.74 17.96 -8.66
N ILE A 52 -15.47 16.90 -9.00
CA ILE A 52 -14.89 15.73 -9.69
C ILE A 52 -14.37 16.13 -11.07
N VAL A 53 -15.13 16.90 -11.85
CA VAL A 53 -14.69 17.39 -13.17
C VAL A 53 -13.45 18.29 -13.05
N PHE A 54 -13.43 19.17 -12.05
CA PHE A 54 -12.27 20.03 -11.76
C PHE A 54 -11.05 19.22 -11.39
N VAL A 55 -11.18 18.26 -10.46
CA VAL A 55 -10.09 17.38 -10.03
C VAL A 55 -9.55 16.58 -11.21
N LEU A 56 -10.41 16.00 -12.05
CA LEU A 56 -9.98 15.25 -13.24
C LEU A 56 -9.27 16.15 -14.27
N ARG A 57 -9.74 17.39 -14.45
CA ARG A 57 -9.12 18.37 -15.34
C ARG A 57 -7.76 18.81 -14.82
N GLU A 58 -7.66 19.08 -13.53
CA GLU A 58 -6.44 19.54 -12.88
C GLU A 58 -5.42 18.40 -12.71
N ALA A 59 -5.88 17.16 -12.49
CA ALA A 59 -5.06 15.97 -12.44
C ALA A 59 -4.38 15.64 -13.78
N ARG A 60 -5.00 16.01 -14.90
CA ARG A 60 -4.37 15.92 -16.22
C ARG A 60 -3.32 17.01 -16.46
N ARG A 61 -3.25 18.05 -15.62
CA ARG A 61 -2.14 19.01 -15.71
C ARG A 61 -0.90 18.37 -15.09
N PHE A 62 0.19 18.36 -15.86
CA PHE A 62 1.50 17.83 -15.44
C PHE A 62 1.98 18.37 -14.07
N SER A 63 1.55 19.56 -13.66
CA SER A 63 1.91 20.15 -12.36
C SER A 63 1.49 19.29 -11.16
N LEU A 64 0.36 18.57 -11.24
CA LEU A 64 -0.10 17.73 -10.15
C LEU A 64 0.72 16.44 -10.05
N SER A 65 1.09 15.85 -11.18
CA SER A 65 1.95 14.67 -11.24
C SER A 65 3.35 14.96 -10.67
N ILE A 66 3.92 16.13 -10.98
CA ILE A 66 5.24 16.53 -10.43
C ILE A 66 5.16 16.66 -8.91
N ARG A 67 4.13 17.34 -8.37
CA ARG A 67 3.91 17.45 -6.92
C ARG A 67 3.66 16.11 -6.25
N ALA A 68 2.83 15.26 -6.85
CA ALA A 68 2.56 13.92 -6.34
C ALA A 68 3.82 13.05 -6.31
N ASN A 69 4.66 13.14 -7.35
CA ASN A 69 5.95 12.45 -7.39
C ASN A 69 6.91 12.94 -6.29
N SER A 70 6.94 14.25 -6.01
CA SER A 70 7.75 14.78 -4.90
C SER A 70 7.29 14.23 -3.55
N ILE A 71 5.98 14.15 -3.31
CA ILE A 71 5.42 13.56 -2.08
C ILE A 71 5.77 12.06 -1.99
N ALA A 72 5.58 11.33 -3.08
CA ALA A 72 5.91 9.90 -3.13
C ALA A 72 7.42 9.65 -2.93
N PHE A 73 8.28 10.53 -3.46
CA PHE A 73 9.72 10.46 -3.26
C PHE A 73 10.11 10.72 -1.80
N SER A 74 9.58 11.78 -1.18
CA SER A 74 9.80 12.04 0.25
C SER A 74 9.30 10.90 1.13
N PHE A 75 8.14 10.31 0.80
CA PHE A 75 7.61 9.14 1.48
C PHE A 75 8.53 7.92 1.33
N PHE A 76 9.00 7.64 0.12
CA PHE A 76 9.93 6.54 -0.15
C PHE A 76 11.24 6.68 0.63
N ILE A 77 11.82 7.89 0.67
CA ILE A 77 13.04 8.13 1.44
C ILE A 77 12.78 8.01 2.96
N SER A 78 11.60 8.39 3.45
CA SER A 78 11.22 8.20 4.85
C SER A 78 11.03 6.74 5.27
N LEU A 79 10.84 5.83 4.31
CA LEU A 79 10.71 4.40 4.56
C LEU A 79 11.96 3.81 5.22
N PHE A 80 13.15 4.23 4.78
CA PHE A 80 14.40 3.68 5.30
C PHE A 80 14.61 4.01 6.79
N PRO A 81 14.52 5.29 7.23
CA PRO A 81 14.53 5.63 8.65
C PRO A 81 13.38 4.98 9.44
N ALA A 82 12.19 4.84 8.85
CA ALA A 82 11.05 4.21 9.52
C ALA A 82 11.30 2.72 9.80
N ILE A 83 11.83 1.98 8.83
CA ILE A 83 12.21 0.57 8.99
C ILE A 83 13.35 0.45 10.00
N LEU A 84 14.36 1.32 9.92
CA LEU A 84 15.44 1.34 10.91
C LEU A 84 14.91 1.59 12.32
N ALA A 85 13.99 2.55 12.50
CA ALA A 85 13.34 2.80 13.78
C ALA A 85 12.53 1.58 14.28
N LEU A 86 11.96 0.79 13.37
CA LEU A 86 11.28 -0.45 13.74
C LEU A 86 12.28 -1.52 14.19
N PHE A 87 13.45 -1.61 13.55
CA PHE A 87 14.53 -2.51 14.00
C PHE A 87 15.19 -2.07 15.31
N THR A 88 15.33 -0.77 15.57
CA THR A 88 15.82 -0.31 16.89
C THR A 88 14.83 -0.60 18.01
N LEU A 89 13.55 -0.79 17.69
CA LEU A 89 12.53 -1.25 18.64
C LEU A 89 12.55 -2.77 18.88
N LEU A 90 13.21 -3.54 18.01
CA LEU A 90 13.33 -5.00 18.13
C LEU A 90 13.79 -5.50 19.52
N PRO A 91 14.81 -4.92 20.20
CA PRO A 91 15.19 -5.35 21.55
C PRO A 91 14.08 -5.20 22.59
N TYR A 92 13.11 -4.30 22.42
CA TYR A 92 11.97 -4.20 23.35
C TYR A 92 10.97 -5.37 23.18
N PHE A 93 10.94 -5.99 22.00
CA PHE A 93 10.14 -7.19 21.72
C PHE A 93 10.91 -8.50 21.96
N SER A 94 12.18 -8.40 22.34
CA SER A 94 13.09 -9.52 22.58
C SER A 94 12.49 -10.55 23.56
N SER A 95 11.81 -10.10 24.63
CA SER A 95 11.11 -11.00 25.56
C SER A 95 10.00 -11.83 24.90
N VAL A 96 9.23 -11.24 23.99
CA VAL A 96 8.19 -11.97 23.24
C VAL A 96 8.84 -12.92 22.25
N ILE A 97 9.88 -12.48 21.54
CA ILE A 97 10.60 -13.28 20.55
C ILE A 97 11.25 -14.51 21.20
N TYR A 98 11.90 -14.36 22.35
CA TYR A 98 12.47 -15.48 23.11
C TYR A 98 11.42 -16.44 23.68
N SER A 99 10.16 -16.02 23.82
CA SER A 99 9.09 -16.97 24.18
C SER A 99 8.69 -17.90 23.02
N PHE A 100 9.01 -17.51 21.78
CA PHE A 100 8.75 -18.29 20.56
C PHE A 100 9.98 -19.00 20.01
N LEU A 101 11.18 -18.75 20.56
CA LEU A 101 12.43 -19.39 20.16
C LEU A 101 13.02 -20.14 21.37
N PRO A 102 13.58 -21.35 21.21
CA PRO A 102 14.38 -21.97 22.26
C PRO A 102 15.55 -21.03 22.61
N GLY A 103 15.61 -20.59 23.87
CA GLY A 103 16.55 -19.62 24.37
C GLY A 103 17.99 -20.13 24.44
N GLU A 104 18.94 -19.19 24.51
CA GLU A 104 20.39 -19.35 24.47
C GLU A 104 20.94 -20.44 25.42
N ASP A 105 20.26 -20.62 26.56
CA ASP A 105 20.55 -21.56 27.64
C ASP A 105 20.63 -23.03 27.16
N ASP A 106 19.91 -23.38 26.10
CA ASP A 106 19.88 -24.74 25.55
C ASP A 106 21.12 -25.03 24.69
N TYR A 107 21.67 -24.02 23.99
CA TYR A 107 22.82 -24.22 23.10
C TYR A 107 24.09 -24.59 23.86
N VAL A 108 24.34 -23.95 25.01
CA VAL A 108 25.52 -24.26 25.83
C VAL A 108 25.43 -25.68 26.37
N ASN A 109 24.26 -26.10 26.84
CA ASN A 109 24.05 -27.45 27.36
C ASN A 109 24.17 -28.52 26.26
N ILE A 110 23.61 -28.27 25.08
CA ILE A 110 23.72 -29.18 23.92
C ILE A 110 25.18 -29.32 23.45
N LEU A 111 25.96 -28.22 23.44
CA LEU A 111 27.36 -28.27 23.04
C LEU A 111 28.23 -29.01 24.06
N VAL A 112 28.01 -28.77 25.36
CA VAL A 112 28.71 -29.50 26.42
C VAL A 112 28.38 -31.00 26.36
N GLU A 113 27.12 -31.35 26.08
CA GLU A 113 26.70 -32.74 25.95
C GLU A 113 27.31 -33.45 24.73
N GLU A 114 27.35 -32.80 23.57
CA GLU A 114 28.03 -33.32 22.36
C GLU A 114 29.55 -33.47 22.56
N ILE A 115 30.20 -32.51 23.21
CA ILE A 115 31.64 -32.58 23.51
C ILE A 115 31.94 -33.77 24.44
N ASN A 116 31.11 -33.98 25.46
CA ASN A 116 31.25 -35.11 26.38
C ASN A 116 31.06 -36.48 25.69
N GLN A 117 30.27 -36.54 24.61
CA GLN A 117 30.11 -37.75 23.80
C GLN A 117 31.31 -38.06 22.90
N ILE A 118 31.99 -37.03 22.40
CA ILE A 118 33.16 -37.19 21.52
C ILE A 118 34.44 -37.43 22.33
N ILE A 119 34.57 -36.82 23.51
CA ILE A 119 35.74 -36.94 24.37
C ILE A 119 35.30 -37.25 25.82
N PRO A 120 35.15 -38.54 26.18
CA PRO A 120 34.74 -38.92 27.53
C PRO A 120 35.85 -38.61 28.55
N GLY A 121 35.51 -37.94 29.64
CA GLY A 121 36.39 -37.69 30.78
C GLY A 121 36.89 -36.25 30.96
N ILE A 122 36.42 -35.30 30.14
CA ILE A 122 36.65 -33.86 30.34
C ILE A 122 35.41 -33.27 31.01
N ASP A 123 35.52 -32.73 32.23
CA ASP A 123 34.41 -32.01 32.86
C ASP A 123 34.44 -30.54 32.44
N VAL A 124 33.60 -30.21 31.46
CA VAL A 124 33.46 -28.85 30.90
C VAL A 124 32.51 -27.98 31.74
N SER A 125 31.78 -28.55 32.69
CA SER A 125 30.78 -27.88 33.54
C SER A 125 31.40 -26.86 34.51
N ILE A 126 32.71 -26.95 34.75
CA ILE A 126 33.46 -26.10 35.70
C ILE A 126 33.78 -24.70 35.11
N THR A 127 33.50 -24.46 33.82
CA THR A 127 33.84 -23.19 33.15
C THR A 127 32.73 -22.12 33.27
N ASN A 128 31.52 -22.50 33.67
CA ASN A 128 30.37 -21.59 33.83
C ASN A 128 30.08 -21.28 35.32
N GLN A 129 31.05 -20.71 36.04
CA GLN A 129 30.82 -19.96 37.28
C GLN A 129 30.97 -18.46 37.05
#